data_AF-A0A662Q233-F1
#
_entry.id   AF-A0A662Q233-F1
#
_cell.length_a   1.000
_cell.length_b   1.000
_cell.length_c   1.000
_cell.angle_alpha   90.00
_cell.angle_beta   90.00
_cell.angle_gamma   90.00
#
_symmetry.space_group_name_H-M   'P 1'
#
loop_
_entity.id
_entity.type
_entity.pdbx_description
1 polymer ?
#
loop_
_entity_poly.entity_id
_entity_poly.type
_entity_poly.pdbx_seq_one_letter_code
_entity_poly.pdbx_strand_id
1 'polypeptide(L)'
;MRLKIFRKGKKEKIEEDISVKVESKVKLTELKLLCAEKPEIYEALSEFMFLHPEKIDVKLEDAVRNAEEFEKAGDTLRAAVWYRIAGGIALYMGDTSRVKQYLTKYGKLTGSQPKILNFIEEAVKKAQEYYSKHLEKGNVTT
;
A
#
# COMPACT_ATOMS: atom_id res chain seq x y z
N MET A 1 56.35 -1.13 -0.91
CA MET A 1 55.99 -0.60 0.43
C MET A 1 54.71 -1.29 0.89
N ARG A 2 54.78 -2.08 1.97
CA ARG A 2 53.63 -2.72 2.63
C ARG A 2 53.40 -1.99 3.95
N LEU A 3 52.22 -1.39 4.16
CA LEU A 3 51.81 -0.94 5.49
C LEU A 3 50.90 -2.00 6.13
N LYS A 4 51.46 -2.74 7.08
CA LYS A 4 50.71 -3.46 8.11
C LYS A 4 50.36 -2.45 9.19
N ILE A 5 49.07 -2.30 9.52
CA ILE A 5 48.67 -1.67 10.79
C ILE A 5 47.67 -2.61 11.46
N PHE A 6 48.22 -3.47 12.34
CA PHE A 6 47.47 -4.08 13.42
C PHE A 6 47.35 -3.05 14.56
N ARG A 7 46.13 -2.76 15.00
CA ARG A 7 45.86 -2.27 16.36
C ARG A 7 44.73 -3.12 16.95
N LYS A 8 45.14 -4.07 17.80
CA LYS A 8 44.28 -4.84 18.70
C LYS A 8 44.40 -4.21 20.08
N GLY A 9 43.27 -3.84 20.68
CA GLY A 9 43.20 -3.29 22.04
C GLY A 9 41.75 -3.14 22.49
N LYS A 10 41.17 -4.26 22.98
CA LYS A 10 39.88 -4.37 23.68
C LYS A 10 39.79 -3.38 24.86
N LYS A 11 38.57 -2.88 25.13
CA LYS A 11 37.96 -2.81 26.48
C LYS A 11 36.47 -2.43 26.38
N GLU A 12 35.63 -3.44 26.62
CA GLU A 12 34.40 -3.43 27.43
C GLU A 12 33.53 -2.16 27.43
N LYS A 13 32.41 -2.22 26.69
CA LYS A 13 31.12 -1.54 27.00
C LYS A 13 30.00 -1.96 26.02
N ILE A 14 29.88 -3.25 25.71
CA ILE A 14 28.86 -3.76 24.77
C ILE A 14 27.63 -4.36 25.50
N GLU A 15 27.64 -4.42 26.83
CA GLU A 15 26.57 -5.12 27.59
C GLU A 15 25.55 -4.21 28.30
N GLU A 16 25.60 -2.87 28.16
CA GLU A 16 24.65 -1.97 28.85
C GLU A 16 23.64 -1.24 27.96
N ASP A 17 23.70 -1.34 26.63
CA ASP A 17 22.73 -0.69 25.73
C ASP A 17 21.59 -1.61 25.27
N ILE A 18 21.53 -2.84 25.82
CA ILE A 18 20.40 -3.78 25.62
C ILE A 18 19.28 -3.51 26.65
N SER A 19 19.48 -2.57 27.58
CA SER A 19 18.51 -2.24 28.64
C SER A 19 17.75 -0.93 28.47
N VAL A 20 17.93 -0.19 27.37
CA VAL A 20 16.99 0.89 27.01
C VAL A 20 15.72 0.25 26.44
N LYS A 21 14.90 -0.26 27.37
CA LYS A 21 13.43 -0.33 27.35
C LYS A 21 12.87 0.30 26.06
N VAL A 22 12.38 -0.47 25.08
CA VAL A 22 11.07 -1.15 25.10
C VAL A 22 9.89 -0.24 25.49
N GLU A 23 10.07 1.09 25.50
CA GLU A 23 9.02 2.08 25.79
C GLU A 23 8.85 3.16 24.72
N SER A 24 9.38 2.98 23.51
CA SER A 24 8.67 3.52 22.36
C SER A 24 7.49 2.58 22.10
N LYS A 25 6.36 2.81 22.79
CA LYS A 25 5.06 2.34 22.28
C LYS A 25 4.99 2.83 20.84
N VAL A 26 5.33 1.97 19.88
CA VAL A 26 5.16 2.25 18.46
C VAL A 26 3.68 2.53 18.34
N LYS A 27 3.30 3.81 18.24
CA LYS A 27 1.90 4.18 18.06
C LYS A 27 1.48 3.53 16.76
N LEU A 28 0.76 2.42 16.85
CA LEU A 28 0.20 1.76 15.70
C LEU A 28 -0.74 2.76 15.03
N THR A 29 -0.58 2.92 13.71
CA THR A 29 -1.52 3.73 12.94
C THR A 29 -2.91 3.11 13.03
N GLU A 30 -3.94 3.92 12.87
CA GLU A 30 -5.33 3.43 12.98
C GLU A 30 -5.65 2.34 11.95
N LEU A 31 -5.12 2.46 10.73
CA LEU A 31 -5.23 1.41 9.71
C LEU A 31 -4.57 0.10 10.17
N LYS A 32 -3.40 0.18 10.82
CA LYS A 32 -2.72 -1.01 11.34
C LYS A 32 -3.46 -1.65 12.51
N LEU A 33 -4.10 -0.85 13.37
CA LEU A 33 -4.99 -1.34 14.42
C LEU A 33 -6.24 -2.01 13.85
N LEU A 34 -6.82 -1.43 12.80
CA LEU A 34 -8.01 -1.97 12.13
C LEU A 34 -7.79 -3.38 11.54
N CYS A 35 -6.54 -3.67 11.18
CA CYS A 35 -6.08 -4.93 10.61
C CYS A 35 -5.27 -5.79 11.59
N ALA A 36 -5.27 -5.48 12.90
CA ALA A 36 -4.42 -6.15 13.88
C ALA A 36 -4.61 -7.67 13.96
N GLU A 37 -5.85 -8.14 13.74
CA GLU A 37 -6.19 -9.57 13.73
C GLU A 37 -5.62 -10.32 12.51
N LYS A 38 -5.40 -9.61 11.40
CA LYS A 38 -4.90 -10.18 10.15
C LYS A 38 -3.92 -9.21 9.46
N PRO A 39 -2.65 -9.20 9.89
CA PRO A 39 -1.63 -8.27 9.39
C PRO A 39 -1.43 -8.31 7.87
N GLU A 40 -1.74 -9.44 7.22
CA GLU A 40 -1.68 -9.60 5.76
C GLU A 40 -2.64 -8.66 5.03
N ILE A 41 -3.78 -8.30 5.64
CA ILE A 41 -4.69 -7.29 5.11
C ILE A 41 -4.04 -5.91 5.17
N TYR A 42 -3.33 -5.58 6.25
CA TYR A 42 -2.60 -4.32 6.35
C TYR A 42 -1.55 -4.22 5.25
N GLU A 43 -0.77 -5.28 5.02
CA GLU A 43 0.22 -5.31 3.95
C GLU A 43 -0.44 -5.11 2.58
N ALA A 44 -1.53 -5.83 2.32
CA ALA A 44 -2.31 -5.70 1.09
C ALA A 44 -2.85 -4.28 0.88
N LEU A 45 -3.41 -3.65 1.91
CA LEU A 45 -3.93 -2.29 1.84
C LEU A 45 -2.82 -1.25 1.71
N SER A 46 -1.70 -1.43 2.41
CA SER A 46 -0.59 -0.47 2.38
C SER A 46 0.01 -0.25 0.98
N GLU A 47 -0.14 -1.22 0.08
CA GLU A 47 0.35 -1.12 -1.29
C GLU A 47 -0.62 -0.34 -2.22
N PHE A 48 -1.94 -0.49 -2.03
CA PHE A 48 -2.93 -0.02 -3.02
C PHE A 48 -3.90 1.04 -2.50
N MET A 49 -4.06 1.17 -1.19
CA MET A 49 -5.03 2.06 -0.58
C MET A 49 -4.53 3.50 -0.56
N PHE A 50 -5.40 4.43 -0.94
CA PHE A 50 -5.16 5.85 -0.78
C PHE A 50 -5.70 6.30 0.57
N LEU A 51 -4.90 6.93 1.43
CA LEU A 51 -5.39 7.39 2.73
C LEU A 51 -6.31 8.61 2.62
N HIS A 52 -6.15 9.40 1.55
CA HIS A 52 -6.92 10.59 1.23
C HIS A 52 -7.43 10.55 -0.22
N PRO A 53 -8.35 9.62 -0.54
CA PRO A 53 -8.84 9.46 -1.91
C PRO A 53 -9.58 10.70 -2.43
N GLU A 54 -10.12 11.55 -1.56
CA GLU A 54 -10.77 12.83 -1.88
C GLU A 54 -9.81 13.88 -2.47
N LYS A 55 -8.50 13.69 -2.30
CA LYS A 55 -7.46 14.57 -2.86
C LYS A 55 -6.97 14.11 -4.23
N ILE A 56 -7.53 13.02 -4.76
CA ILE A 56 -7.13 12.46 -6.05
C ILE A 56 -8.01 13.10 -7.13
N ASP A 57 -7.41 14.00 -7.91
CA ASP A 57 -8.05 14.68 -9.04
C ASP A 57 -8.06 13.82 -10.32
N VAL A 58 -8.40 12.54 -10.16
CA VAL A 58 -8.47 11.57 -11.25
C VAL A 58 -9.74 10.76 -11.07
N LYS A 59 -10.62 10.79 -12.06
CA LYS A 59 -11.80 9.92 -12.09
C LYS A 59 -11.39 8.51 -12.47
N LEU A 60 -12.16 7.52 -12.02
CA LEU A 60 -11.89 6.12 -12.31
C LEU A 60 -11.84 5.86 -13.82
N GLU A 61 -12.78 6.45 -14.55
CA GLU A 61 -12.91 6.28 -16.00
C GLU A 61 -11.68 6.80 -16.74
N ASP A 62 -11.12 7.92 -16.29
CA ASP A 62 -9.91 8.51 -16.87
C ASP A 62 -8.68 7.64 -16.56
N ALA A 63 -8.57 7.11 -15.33
CA ALA A 63 -7.50 6.19 -14.97
C ALA A 63 -7.53 4.92 -15.83
N VAL A 64 -8.72 4.36 -16.05
CA VAL A 64 -8.90 3.16 -16.89
C VAL A 64 -8.58 3.46 -18.35
N ARG A 65 -9.08 4.57 -18.90
CA ARG A 65 -8.79 4.98 -20.27
C ARG A 65 -7.28 5.13 -20.49
N ASN A 66 -6.59 5.83 -19.61
CA ASN A 66 -5.14 6.00 -19.69
C ASN A 66 -4.41 4.65 -19.60
N ALA A 67 -4.82 3.76 -18.69
CA ALA A 67 -4.23 2.43 -18.57
C ALA A 67 -4.32 1.63 -19.88
N GLU A 68 -5.50 1.63 -20.49
CA GLU A 68 -5.76 0.91 -21.74
C GLU A 68 -5.02 1.53 -22.94
N GLU A 69 -4.89 2.85 -23.00
CA GLU A 69 -4.12 3.54 -24.05
C GLU A 69 -2.63 3.18 -23.97
N PHE A 70 -2.04 3.22 -22.78
CA PHE A 70 -0.63 2.81 -22.59
C PHE A 70 -0.43 1.31 -22.84
N GLU A 71 -1.38 0.47 -22.44
CA GLU A 71 -1.33 -0.98 -22.69
C GLU A 71 -1.34 -1.27 -24.20
N LYS A 72 -2.22 -0.60 -24.97
CA LYS A 72 -2.28 -0.70 -26.43
C LYS A 72 -1.01 -0.17 -27.11
N ALA A 73 -0.40 0.86 -26.55
CA ALA A 73 0.86 1.43 -27.04
C ALA A 73 2.09 0.58 -26.68
N GLY A 74 1.94 -0.49 -25.90
CA GLY A 74 3.04 -1.33 -25.43
C GLY A 74 3.86 -0.73 -24.28
N ASP A 75 3.44 0.41 -23.72
CA ASP A 75 4.06 1.02 -22.54
C ASP A 75 3.48 0.36 -21.27
N THR A 76 3.98 -0.85 -20.98
CA THR A 76 3.50 -1.67 -19.87
C THR A 76 3.73 -1.02 -18.51
N LEU A 77 4.78 -0.20 -18.37
CA LEU A 77 5.10 0.48 -17.11
C LEU A 77 4.03 1.53 -16.78
N ARG A 78 3.70 2.41 -17.73
CA ARG A 78 2.66 3.43 -17.50
C ARG A 78 1.27 2.80 -17.38
N ALA A 79 0.98 1.77 -18.18
CA ALA A 79 -0.25 1.01 -18.05
C ALA A 79 -0.42 0.43 -16.64
N ALA A 80 0.64 -0.19 -16.08
CA ALA A 80 0.61 -0.70 -14.73
C ALA A 80 0.34 0.39 -13.68
N VAL A 81 1.02 1.55 -13.79
CA VAL A 81 0.77 2.68 -12.86
C VAL A 81 -0.70 3.11 -12.89
N TRP A 82 -1.28 3.25 -14.08
CA TRP A 82 -2.69 3.64 -14.20
C TRP A 82 -3.66 2.57 -13.70
N TYR A 83 -3.39 1.27 -13.93
CA TYR A 83 -4.19 0.21 -13.31
C TYR A 83 -4.07 0.16 -11.78
N ARG A 84 -2.90 0.50 -11.22
CA ARG A 84 -2.73 0.64 -9.78
C ARG A 84 -3.60 1.79 -9.24
N ILE A 85 -3.61 2.92 -9.94
CA ILE A 85 -4.46 4.08 -9.58
C ILE A 85 -5.95 3.69 -9.66
N ALA A 86 -6.38 3.07 -10.76
CA ALA A 86 -7.76 2.61 -10.91
C ALA A 86 -8.16 1.61 -9.81
N GLY A 87 -7.28 0.69 -9.43
CA GLY A 87 -7.51 -0.23 -8.31
C GLY A 87 -7.63 0.47 -6.95
N GLY A 88 -6.81 1.48 -6.70
CA GLY A 88 -6.90 2.30 -5.48
C GLY A 88 -8.19 3.14 -5.41
N ILE A 89 -8.64 3.69 -6.53
CA ILE A 89 -9.94 4.40 -6.62
C ILE A 89 -11.09 3.40 -6.42
N ALA A 90 -11.02 2.21 -7.03
CA ALA A 90 -12.04 1.18 -6.83
C ALA A 90 -12.12 0.69 -5.37
N LEU A 91 -10.99 0.65 -4.64
CA LEU A 91 -10.97 0.39 -3.19
C LEU A 91 -11.77 1.45 -2.42
N TYR A 92 -11.61 2.73 -2.79
CA TYR A 92 -12.38 3.83 -2.21
C TYR A 92 -13.86 3.75 -2.54
N MET A 93 -14.23 3.31 -3.74
CA MET A 93 -15.63 3.11 -4.12
C MET A 93 -16.27 1.86 -3.49
N GLY A 94 -15.48 0.98 -2.87
CA GLY A 94 -15.98 -0.27 -2.30
C GLY A 94 -16.29 -1.35 -3.34
N ASP A 95 -15.79 -1.22 -4.58
CA ASP A 95 -16.11 -2.11 -5.70
C ASP A 95 -15.10 -3.26 -5.79
N THR A 96 -15.42 -4.39 -5.16
CA THR A 96 -14.58 -5.60 -5.15
C THR A 96 -14.28 -6.14 -6.55
N SER A 97 -15.25 -6.07 -7.46
CA SER A 97 -15.13 -6.58 -8.82
C SER A 97 -14.09 -5.78 -9.60
N ARG A 98 -14.20 -4.44 -9.54
CA ARG A 98 -13.26 -3.54 -10.20
C ARG A 98 -11.87 -3.58 -9.57
N VAL A 99 -11.77 -3.69 -8.24
CA VAL A 99 -10.48 -3.92 -7.55
C VAL A 99 -9.80 -5.18 -8.10
N LYS A 100 -10.54 -6.30 -8.17
CA LYS A 100 -10.01 -7.55 -8.73
C LYS A 100 -9.53 -7.36 -10.16
N GLN A 101 -10.35 -6.73 -11.01
CA GLN A 101 -10.05 -6.50 -12.41
C GLN A 101 -8.76 -5.71 -12.60
N TYR A 102 -8.67 -4.51 -12.01
CA TYR A 102 -7.55 -3.60 -12.24
C TYR A 102 -6.26 -4.10 -11.60
N LEU A 103 -6.32 -4.64 -10.38
CA LEU A 103 -5.12 -5.15 -9.72
C LEU A 103 -4.63 -6.46 -10.31
N THR A 104 -5.51 -7.27 -10.92
CA THR A 104 -5.08 -8.41 -11.75
C THR A 104 -4.32 -7.93 -12.99
N LYS A 105 -4.80 -6.87 -13.67
CA LYS A 105 -4.09 -6.30 -14.82
C LYS A 105 -2.74 -5.71 -14.42
N TYR A 106 -2.70 -4.95 -13.31
CA TYR A 106 -1.44 -4.47 -12.72
C TYR A 106 -0.44 -5.62 -12.51
N GLY A 107 -0.85 -6.68 -11.79
CA GLY A 107 0.03 -7.83 -11.52
C GLY A 107 0.54 -8.52 -12.77
N LYS A 108 -0.31 -8.66 -13.80
CA LYS A 108 0.11 -9.24 -15.10
C LYS A 108 1.19 -8.40 -15.80
N LEU A 109 1.06 -7.07 -15.78
CA LEU A 109 1.99 -6.16 -16.44
C LEU A 109 3.33 -6.04 -15.70
N THR A 110 3.31 -6.12 -14.37
CA THR A 110 4.51 -6.01 -13.52
C THR A 110 5.18 -7.35 -13.25
N GLY A 111 4.51 -8.47 -13.54
CA GLY A 111 4.94 -9.80 -13.10
C GLY A 111 4.81 -10.02 -11.59
N SER A 112 4.09 -9.14 -10.87
CA SER A 112 3.84 -9.29 -9.44
C SER A 112 2.50 -9.98 -9.15
N GLN A 113 2.36 -10.52 -7.94
CA GLN A 113 1.10 -11.06 -7.43
C GLN A 113 0.61 -10.16 -6.29
N PRO A 114 -0.27 -9.18 -6.56
CA PRO A 114 -0.78 -8.27 -5.55
C PRO A 114 -1.43 -9.04 -4.40
N LYS A 115 -0.90 -8.89 -3.18
CA LYS A 115 -1.38 -9.63 -1.98
C LYS A 115 -2.88 -9.46 -1.74
N ILE A 116 -3.40 -8.29 -2.08
CA ILE A 116 -4.82 -7.95 -1.94
C ILE A 116 -5.74 -8.88 -2.72
N LEU A 117 -5.27 -9.51 -3.81
CA LEU A 117 -6.08 -10.47 -4.58
C LEU A 117 -6.44 -11.73 -3.80
N ASN A 118 -5.69 -12.06 -2.74
CA ASN A 118 -6.00 -13.18 -1.85
C ASN A 118 -7.05 -12.83 -0.78
N PHE A 119 -7.33 -11.55 -0.57
CA PHE A 119 -8.15 -11.04 0.54
C PHE A 119 -9.11 -9.94 0.08
N ILE A 120 -9.56 -9.96 -1.18
CA ILE A 120 -10.23 -8.80 -1.83
C ILE A 120 -11.42 -8.30 -1.01
N GLU A 121 -12.32 -9.21 -0.61
CA GLU A 121 -13.54 -8.84 0.12
C GLU A 121 -13.22 -8.22 1.49
N GLU A 122 -12.32 -8.85 2.25
CA GLU A 122 -11.90 -8.37 3.57
C GLU A 122 -11.13 -7.06 3.48
N ALA A 123 -10.24 -6.92 2.49
CA ALA A 123 -9.45 -5.71 2.26
C ALA A 123 -10.36 -4.53 1.89
N VAL A 124 -11.30 -4.74 0.96
CA VAL A 124 -12.28 -3.71 0.59
C VAL A 124 -13.12 -3.30 1.80
N LYS A 125 -13.62 -4.27 2.58
CA LYS A 125 -14.36 -3.99 3.82
C LYS A 125 -13.54 -3.15 4.81
N LYS A 126 -12.28 -3.50 5.04
CA LYS A 126 -11.39 -2.78 5.95
C LYS A 126 -11.03 -1.39 5.44
N ALA A 127 -10.85 -1.21 4.13
CA ALA A 127 -10.69 0.11 3.53
C ALA A 127 -11.93 0.99 3.75
N GLN A 128 -13.13 0.45 3.54
CA GLN A 128 -14.39 1.16 3.77
C GLN A 128 -14.61 1.53 5.24
N GLU A 129 -14.27 0.63 6.17
CA GLU A 129 -14.27 0.91 7.62
C GLU A 129 -13.35 2.07 7.98
N TYR A 130 -12.17 2.15 7.35
CA TYR A 130 -11.23 3.26 7.54
C TYR A 130 -11.79 4.57 6.98
N TYR A 131 -12.24 4.57 5.72
CA TYR A 131 -12.79 5.78 5.08
C TYR A 131 -13.99 6.35 5.81
N SER A 132 -14.90 5.49 6.28
CA SER A 132 -16.08 5.91 7.03
C SER A 132 -15.75 6.61 8.36
N LYS A 133 -14.57 6.35 8.93
CA LYS A 133 -14.10 6.98 10.17
C LYS A 133 -13.34 8.27 9.93
N HIS A 134 -12.62 8.37 8.81
CA HIS A 134 -11.63 9.42 8.58
C HIS A 134 -12.01 10.44 7.52
N LEU A 135 -12.93 10.08 6.62
CA LEU A 135 -13.46 11.01 5.64
C LEU A 135 -14.77 11.53 6.21
N GLU A 136 -14.80 12.82 6.55
CA GLU A 136 -16.08 13.50 6.79
C GLU A 136 -16.98 13.22 5.58
N LYS A 137 -18.29 13.05 5.80
CA LYS A 137 -19.30 12.90 4.74
C LYS A 137 -19.35 14.19 3.90
N GLY A 138 -18.33 14.45 3.10
CA GLY A 138 -18.28 15.48 2.09
C GLY A 138 -19.14 15.01 0.94
N ASN A 139 -20.27 15.70 0.74
CA ASN A 139 -21.26 15.48 -0.29
C ASN A 139 -20.64 15.07 -1.63
N VAL A 140 -20.61 13.78 -1.94
CA VAL A 140 -20.39 13.31 -3.30
C VAL A 140 -21.75 13.46 -4.00
N THR A 141 -21.94 14.60 -4.64
CA THR A 141 -23.05 14.80 -5.58
C THR A 141 -22.86 13.84 -6.76
N THR A 142 -23.57 12.72 -6.72
CA THR A 142 -24.04 12.01 -7.92
C THR A 142 -25.02 12.86 -8.71
#